data_AF-D5KJU4-F1
#
_entry.id   AF-D5KJU4-F1
#
_cell.length_a   1.000
_cell.length_b   1.000
_cell.length_c   1.000
_cell.angle_alpha   90.00
_cell.angle_beta   90.00
_cell.angle_gamma   90.00
#
_symmetry.space_group_name_H-M   'P 1'
#
loop_
_entity.id
_entity.type
_entity.pdbx_description
1 polymer ?
#
loop_
_entity_poly.entity_id
_entity_poly.type
_entity_poly.pdbx_seq_one_letter_code
_entity_poly.pdbx_strand_id
1 'polypeptide(L)'
;MSEQGKLSRQEAGQRGGQARAEQLGHEGYVEMGRKGGQARAEQLGHEGYQEMGQKGGQARAEQLGTEGYQEMGQKGGQKRAEQLGHEGYQEMGQKGGQTRAEQPGHEGYVKMGKLGGEARKQQMSPEDYAAMGQKGGLARQQ
;
A
#
# COMPACT_ATOMS: atom_id res chain seq x y z
N MET A 1 -28.09 9.26 51.39
CA MET A 1 -27.69 9.95 50.15
C MET A 1 -26.99 8.92 49.28
N SER A 2 -27.61 8.52 48.17
CA SER A 2 -27.15 7.39 47.36
C SER A 2 -26.20 7.91 46.28
N GLU A 3 -24.89 7.73 46.46
CA GLU A 3 -23.92 7.87 45.38
C GLU A 3 -24.12 6.72 44.39
N GLN A 4 -25.05 6.90 43.46
CA GLN A 4 -25.10 6.08 42.26
C GLN A 4 -23.90 6.46 41.41
N GLY A 5 -22.90 5.57 41.39
CA GLY A 5 -21.65 5.72 40.65
C GLY A 5 -21.90 6.17 39.22
N LYS A 6 -21.52 7.42 38.92
CA LYS A 6 -21.64 8.01 37.59
C LYS A 6 -20.68 7.27 36.66
N LEU A 7 -21.21 6.50 35.72
CA LEU A 7 -20.40 5.89 34.67
C LEU A 7 -19.64 6.96 33.89
N SER A 8 -18.38 6.69 33.55
CA SER A 8 -17.64 7.53 32.61
C SER A 8 -18.31 7.51 31.24
N ARG A 9 -18.21 8.62 30.49
CA ARG A 9 -18.70 8.69 29.10
C ARG A 9 -18.12 7.56 28.23
N GLN A 10 -16.86 7.20 28.48
CA GLN A 10 -16.19 6.11 27.76
C GLN A 10 -16.83 4.76 28.08
N GLU A 11 -17.09 4.48 29.36
CA GLU A 11 -17.73 3.24 29.79
C GLU A 11 -19.16 3.13 29.27
N ALA A 12 -19.90 4.25 29.29
CA ALA A 12 -21.25 4.31 28.74
C ALA A 12 -21.24 4.05 27.22
N GLY A 13 -20.27 4.61 26.49
CA GLY A 13 -20.10 4.37 25.06
C GLY A 13 -19.76 2.91 24.74
N GLN A 14 -18.84 2.31 25.49
CA GLN A 14 -18.48 0.89 25.32
C GLN A 14 -19.67 -0.03 25.59
N ARG A 15 -20.39 0.17 26.69
CA ARG A 15 -21.59 -0.62 27.01
C ARG A 15 -22.68 -0.45 25.97
N GLY A 16 -22.91 0.76 25.48
CA GLY A 16 -23.87 1.02 24.41
C GLY A 16 -23.49 0.31 23.10
N GLY A 17 -22.21 0.32 22.74
CA GLY A 17 -21.70 -0.40 21.57
C GLY A 17 -21.87 -1.92 21.69
N GLN A 18 -21.54 -2.48 22.86
CA GLN A 18 -21.72 -3.92 23.14
C GLN A 18 -23.18 -4.34 23.08
N ALA A 19 -24.07 -3.62 23.79
CA ALA A 19 -25.50 -3.89 23.75
C ALA A 19 -26.05 -3.80 22.32
N ARG A 20 -25.54 -2.87 21.50
CA ARG A 20 -25.97 -2.75 20.11
C ARG A 20 -25.44 -3.89 19.23
N ALA A 21 -24.22 -4.35 19.46
CA ALA A 21 -23.66 -5.51 18.77
C ALA A 21 -24.44 -6.80 19.10
N GLU A 22 -24.85 -6.98 20.36
CA GLU A 22 -25.69 -8.11 20.78
C GLU A 22 -27.08 -8.07 20.12
N GLN A 23 -27.71 -6.89 20.05
CA GLN A 23 -29.03 -6.72 19.42
C GLN A 23 -29.03 -6.99 17.92
N LEU A 24 -27.97 -6.60 17.21
CA LEU A 24 -27.91 -6.67 15.75
C LEU A 24 -27.26 -7.96 15.23
N GLY A 25 -26.55 -8.68 16.09
CA GLY A 25 -25.65 -9.75 15.67
C GLY A 25 -24.48 -9.24 14.82
N HIS A 26 -23.61 -10.16 14.42
CA HIS A 26 -22.40 -9.84 13.67
C HIS A 26 -22.70 -9.13 12.33
N GLU A 27 -23.59 -9.70 11.52
CA GLU A 27 -23.91 -9.17 10.19
C GLU A 27 -24.55 -7.78 10.27
N GLY A 28 -25.52 -7.59 11.16
CA GLY A 28 -26.18 -6.30 11.34
C GLY A 28 -25.25 -5.22 11.87
N TYR A 29 -24.31 -5.57 12.76
CA TYR A 29 -23.30 -4.63 13.24
C TYR A 29 -22.28 -4.24 12.16
N VAL A 30 -21.84 -5.21 11.34
CA VAL A 30 -20.97 -4.96 10.18
C VAL A 30 -21.67 -4.07 9.15
N GLU A 31 -22.93 -4.35 8.83
CA GLU A 31 -23.71 -3.54 7.89
C GLU A 31 -23.89 -2.11 8.40
N MET A 32 -24.16 -1.92 9.70
CA MET A 32 -24.23 -0.60 10.33
C MET A 32 -22.92 0.16 10.18
N GLY A 33 -21.80 -0.48 10.48
CA GLY A 33 -20.47 0.12 10.30
C GLY A 33 -20.21 0.52 8.85
N ARG A 34 -20.58 -0.34 7.90
CA ARG A 34 -20.47 -0.07 6.46
C ARG A 34 -21.31 1.15 6.06
N LYS A 35 -22.59 1.20 6.46
CA LYS A 35 -23.49 2.33 6.18
C LYS A 35 -22.96 3.64 6.79
N GLY A 36 -22.47 3.60 8.03
CA GLY A 36 -21.86 4.76 8.67
C GLY A 36 -20.63 5.26 7.92
N GLY A 37 -19.76 4.34 7.47
CA GLY A 37 -18.61 4.66 6.63
C GLY A 37 -18.98 5.27 5.29
N GLN A 38 -20.00 4.73 4.60
CA GLN A 38 -20.51 5.27 3.34
C GLN A 38 -21.09 6.68 3.51
N ALA A 39 -21.97 6.87 4.49
CA ALA A 39 -22.53 8.19 4.80
C ALA A 39 -21.43 9.21 5.12
N ARG A 40 -20.39 8.79 5.85
CA ARG A 40 -19.26 9.67 6.15
C ARG A 40 -18.43 10.01 4.90
N ALA A 41 -18.21 9.04 4.02
CA ALA A 41 -17.51 9.27 2.76
C ALA A 41 -18.29 10.23 1.84
N GLU A 42 -19.61 10.10 1.76
CA GLU A 42 -20.48 11.02 1.02
C GLU A 42 -20.43 12.45 1.58
N GLN A 43 -20.44 12.60 2.91
CA GLN A 43 -20.36 13.91 3.57
C GLN A 43 -19.02 14.62 3.36
N LEU A 44 -17.93 13.88 3.37
CA LEU A 44 -16.57 14.44 3.29
C LEU A 44 -16.08 14.62 1.85
N GLY A 45 -16.67 13.90 0.90
CA GLY A 45 -16.13 13.79 -0.45
C GLY A 45 -14.76 13.12 -0.47
N HIS A 46 -14.16 13.07 -1.66
CA HIS A 46 -12.86 12.42 -1.88
C HIS A 46 -11.74 13.06 -1.07
N GLU A 47 -11.63 14.39 -1.13
CA GLU A 47 -10.56 15.16 -0.48
C GLU A 47 -10.63 15.05 1.04
N GLY A 48 -11.82 15.20 1.63
CA GLY A 48 -11.98 15.08 3.08
C GLY A 48 -11.74 13.66 3.61
N TYR A 49 -12.08 12.63 2.82
CA TYR A 49 -11.77 11.25 3.19
C TYR A 49 -10.26 10.95 3.09
N GLN A 50 -9.60 11.49 2.07
CA GLN A 50 -8.14 11.39 1.92
C GLN A 50 -7.42 12.10 3.08
N GLU A 51 -7.83 13.32 3.43
CA GLU A 51 -7.26 14.07 4.55
C GLU A 51 -7.44 13.32 5.87
N MET A 52 -8.64 12.74 6.10
CA MET A 52 -8.91 11.91 7.27
C MET A 52 -7.98 10.70 7.34
N GLY A 53 -7.78 10.00 6.21
CA GLY A 53 -6.85 8.88 6.11
C GLY A 53 -5.40 9.30 6.41
N GLN A 54 -4.96 10.43 5.87
CA GLN A 54 -3.62 10.98 6.12
C GLN A 54 -3.41 11.33 7.59
N LYS A 55 -4.37 12.04 8.22
CA LYS A 55 -4.31 12.37 9.65
C LYS A 55 -4.28 11.11 10.52
N GLY A 56 -5.12 10.12 10.20
CA GLY A 56 -5.11 8.84 10.90
C GLY A 56 -3.78 8.11 10.77
N GLY A 57 -3.19 8.10 9.57
CA GLY A 57 -1.88 7.54 9.30
C GLY A 57 -0.75 8.24 10.06
N GLN A 58 -0.75 9.58 10.08
CA GLN A 58 0.22 10.38 10.83
C GLN A 58 0.13 10.14 12.33
N ALA A 59 -1.08 10.20 12.91
CA ALA A 59 -1.28 9.92 14.33
C ALA A 59 -0.83 8.49 14.69
N ARG A 60 -1.08 7.51 13.81
CA ARG A 60 -0.61 6.14 14.00
C ARG A 60 0.91 6.04 13.92
N ALA A 61 1.54 6.78 13.01
CA ALA A 61 2.98 6.78 12.86
C ALA A 61 3.68 7.41 14.07
N GLU A 62 3.13 8.50 14.62
CA GLU A 62 3.61 9.13 15.85
C GLU A 62 3.48 8.19 17.07
N GLN A 63 2.37 7.46 17.17
CA GLN A 63 2.14 6.51 18.25
C GLN A 63 3.07 5.29 18.21
N LEU A 64 3.31 4.74 17.02
CA LEU A 64 4.10 3.52 16.87
C LEU A 64 5.59 3.77 16.79
N GLY A 65 6.01 4.87 16.17
CA GLY A 65 7.39 5.12 15.81
C GLY A 65 7.99 4.01 14.94
N THR A 66 9.31 4.05 14.76
CA THR A 66 10.04 3.07 13.93
C THR A 66 9.91 1.65 14.48
N GLU A 67 10.05 1.48 15.80
CA GLU A 67 10.02 0.18 16.46
C GLU A 67 8.66 -0.50 16.30
N GLY A 68 7.55 0.23 16.45
CA GLY A 68 6.21 -0.32 16.28
C GLY A 68 5.94 -0.78 14.84
N TYR A 69 6.46 -0.08 13.83
CA TYR A 69 6.37 -0.54 12.44
C TYR A 69 7.27 -1.76 12.17
N GLN A 70 8.46 -1.81 12.75
CA GLN A 70 9.35 -2.98 12.66
C GLN A 70 8.68 -4.21 13.27
N GLU A 71 8.11 -4.09 14.47
CA GLU A 71 7.39 -5.18 15.13
C GLU A 71 6.18 -5.63 14.31
N MET A 72 5.41 -4.69 13.75
CA MET A 72 4.27 -5.01 12.89
C MET A 72 4.71 -5.75 11.63
N GLY A 73 5.79 -5.33 10.99
CA GLY A 73 6.39 -5.99 9.84
C GLY A 73 6.87 -7.41 10.18
N GLN A 74 7.55 -7.58 11.33
CA GLN A 74 8.00 -8.88 11.81
C GLN A 74 6.82 -9.84 12.06
N LYS A 75 5.78 -9.38 12.78
CA LYS A 75 4.58 -10.19 13.02
C LYS A 75 3.85 -10.56 11.74
N GLY A 76 3.76 -9.62 10.79
CA GLY A 76 3.19 -9.87 9.47
C GLY A 76 3.98 -10.93 8.69
N GLY A 77 5.31 -10.83 8.71
CA GLY A 77 6.22 -11.79 8.11
C GLY A 77 6.12 -13.18 8.74
N GLN A 78 6.08 -13.27 10.07
CA GLN A 78 5.92 -14.53 10.80
C GLN A 78 4.60 -15.22 10.46
N LYS A 79 3.48 -14.48 10.54
CA LYS A 79 2.17 -15.02 10.13
C LYS A 79 2.17 -15.50 8.69
N ARG A 80 2.81 -14.75 7.79
CA ARG A 80 2.92 -15.16 6.38
C ARG A 80 3.75 -16.43 6.23
N ALA A 81 4.83 -16.55 6.99
CA ALA A 81 5.67 -17.74 6.98
C ALA A 81 4.96 -18.98 7.51
N GLU A 82 4.18 -18.83 8.58
CA GLU A 82 3.31 -19.90 9.11
C GLU A 82 2.26 -20.35 8.09
N GLN A 83 1.64 -19.40 7.38
CA GLN A 83 0.62 -19.71 6.36
C GLN A 83 1.20 -20.43 5.13
N LEU A 84 2.38 -19.99 4.66
CA LEU A 84 2.98 -20.51 3.44
C LEU A 84 3.78 -21.80 3.67
N GLY A 85 4.38 -21.95 4.84
CA GLY A 85 5.32 -23.02 5.10
C GLY A 85 6.52 -23.03 4.14
N HIS A 86 7.26 -24.13 4.14
CA HIS A 86 8.46 -24.29 3.30
C HIS A 86 8.11 -24.31 1.80
N GLU A 87 7.08 -25.08 1.43
CA GLU A 87 6.66 -25.26 0.05
C GLU A 87 6.19 -23.95 -0.59
N GLY A 88 5.44 -23.12 0.14
CA GLY A 88 4.99 -21.83 -0.37
C GLY A 88 6.14 -20.85 -0.65
N TYR A 89 7.22 -20.87 0.14
CA TYR A 89 8.42 -20.08 -0.16
C TYR A 89 9.21 -20.64 -1.34
N GLN A 90 9.31 -21.97 -1.47
CA GLN A 90 9.95 -22.60 -2.62
C GLN A 90 9.22 -22.25 -3.93
N GLU A 91 7.90 -22.35 -3.96
CA GLU A 91 7.09 -21.98 -5.12
C GLU A 91 7.26 -20.51 -5.49
N MET A 92 7.27 -19.61 -4.49
CA MET A 92 7.47 -18.18 -4.72
C MET A 92 8.86 -17.89 -5.28
N GLY A 93 9.89 -18.58 -4.79
CA GLY A 93 11.25 -18.51 -5.32
C GLY A 93 11.34 -19.01 -6.76
N GLN A 94 10.70 -20.15 -7.07
CA GLN A 94 10.65 -20.70 -8.43
C GLN A 94 9.94 -19.74 -9.40
N LYS A 95 8.78 -19.21 -9.03
CA LYS A 95 8.04 -18.21 -9.82
C LYS A 95 8.89 -16.96 -10.07
N GLY A 96 9.54 -16.43 -9.02
CA GLY A 96 10.44 -15.28 -9.15
C GLY A 96 11.61 -15.57 -10.10
N GLY A 97 12.18 -16.77 -10.02
CA GLY A 97 13.24 -17.24 -10.92
C GLY A 97 12.78 -17.36 -12.37
N GLN A 98 11.60 -17.95 -12.61
CA GLN A 98 11.00 -18.07 -13.94
C GLN A 98 10.72 -16.70 -14.56
N THR A 99 10.04 -15.80 -13.83
CA THR A 99 9.81 -14.44 -14.29
C THR A 99 11.11 -13.72 -14.64
N ARG A 100 12.18 -13.93 -13.84
CA ARG A 100 13.49 -13.36 -14.14
C ARG A 100 14.14 -13.98 -15.37
N ALA A 101 13.99 -15.28 -15.58
CA ALA A 101 14.53 -15.99 -16.74
C ALA A 101 13.82 -15.58 -18.05
N GLU A 102 12.54 -15.22 -17.98
CA GLU A 102 11.76 -14.70 -19.10
C GLU A 102 12.08 -13.24 -19.45
N GLN A 103 12.67 -12.48 -18.52
CA GLN A 103 13.09 -11.11 -18.78
C GLN A 103 14.35 -11.07 -19.66
N PRO A 104 14.46 -10.10 -20.58
CA PRO A 104 15.70 -9.86 -21.30
C PRO A 104 16.86 -9.69 -20.31
N GLY A 105 17.95 -10.42 -20.50
CA GLY A 105 19.18 -10.17 -19.75
C GLY A 105 19.77 -8.79 -20.08
N HIS A 106 20.89 -8.44 -19.45
CA HIS A 106 21.60 -7.19 -19.74
C HIS A 106 21.82 -6.97 -21.25
N GLU A 107 22.28 -8.01 -21.96
CA GLU A 107 22.45 -7.99 -23.42
C GLU A 107 21.14 -7.77 -24.17
N GLY A 108 20.03 -8.32 -23.68
CA GLY A 108 18.70 -8.12 -24.23
C GLY A 108 18.26 -6.65 -24.13
N TYR A 109 18.45 -6.02 -22.97
CA TYR A 109 18.19 -4.58 -22.80
C TYR A 109 19.14 -3.71 -23.64
N VAL A 110 20.42 -4.08 -23.75
CA VAL A 110 21.39 -3.39 -24.62
C VAL A 110 20.97 -3.47 -26.08
N LYS A 111 20.54 -4.64 -26.57
CA LYS A 111 20.05 -4.84 -27.93
C LYS A 111 18.78 -4.03 -28.19
N MET A 112 17.84 -4.02 -27.25
CA MET A 112 16.60 -3.25 -27.35
C MET A 112 16.87 -1.74 -27.40
N GLY A 113 17.84 -1.26 -26.62
CA GLY A 113 18.31 0.12 -26.67
C GLY A 113 18.96 0.50 -28.01
N LYS A 114 19.79 -0.39 -28.59
CA LYS A 114 20.39 -0.18 -29.91
C LYS A 114 19.32 -0.12 -31.01
N LEU A 115 18.40 -1.08 -31.04
CA LEU A 115 17.29 -1.13 -31.98
C LEU A 115 16.39 0.11 -31.88
N GLY A 116 16.07 0.56 -30.66
CA GLY A 116 15.31 1.79 -30.44
C GLY A 116 16.05 3.04 -30.92
N GLY A 117 17.36 3.11 -30.72
CA GLY A 117 18.20 4.19 -31.26
C GLY A 117 18.24 4.20 -32.79
N GLU A 118 18.44 3.05 -33.41
CA GLU A 118 18.46 2.92 -34.88
C GLU A 118 17.10 3.25 -35.51
N ALA A 119 16.00 2.75 -34.94
CA ALA A 119 14.65 3.08 -35.39
C ALA A 119 14.39 4.59 -35.32
N ARG A 120 14.87 5.26 -34.26
CA ARG A 120 14.71 6.70 -34.11
C ARG A 120 15.58 7.51 -35.06
N LYS A 121 16.77 7.00 -35.40
CA LYS A 121 17.65 7.58 -36.44
C LYS A 121 17.00 7.56 -37.82
N GLN A 122 16.17 6.56 -38.12
CA GLN A 122 15.43 6.47 -39.38
C GLN A 122 14.24 7.44 -39.46
N GLN A 123 13.74 7.93 -38.33
CA GLN A 123 12.57 8.80 -38.24
C GLN A 123 12.91 10.29 -38.10
N MET A 124 14.18 10.64 -37.90
CA MET A 124 14.63 12.00 -37.59
C MET A 124 15.75 12.44 -38.52
N SER A 125 15.94 13.75 -38.66
CA SER A 125 17.08 14.30 -39.38
C SER A 125 18.40 13.93 -38.69
N PRO A 126 19.51 13.81 -39.43
CA PRO A 126 20.82 13.55 -38.85
C PRO A 126 21.23 14.57 -37.78
N GLU A 127 20.89 15.86 -37.98
CA GLU A 127 21.14 16.93 -37.01
C GLU A 127 20.36 16.73 -35.70
N ASP A 128 19.08 16.40 -35.79
CA ASP A 128 18.22 16.20 -34.61
C ASP A 128 18.64 14.95 -33.81
N TYR A 129 19.05 13.89 -34.49
CA TYR A 129 19.56 12.67 -33.85
C TYR A 129 20.88 12.93 -33.11
N ALA A 130 21.80 13.69 -33.71
CA ALA A 130 23.08 14.06 -33.10
C ALA A 130 22.89 14.95 -31.85
N ALA A 131 21.99 15.93 -31.91
CA ALA A 131 21.68 16.80 -30.77
C ALA A 131 21.10 16.01 -29.58
N MET A 132 20.29 14.99 -29.85
CA MET A 132 19.72 14.12 -28.81
C MET A 132 20.79 13.24 -28.14
N GLY A 133 21.75 12.73 -28.92
CA GLY A 133 22.89 11.97 -28.41
C GLY A 133 23.78 12.79 -27.46
N GLN A 134 24.01 14.07 -27.76
CA GLN A 134 24.77 14.96 -26.87
C GLN A 134 24.05 15.24 -25.55
N LYS A 135 22.73 15.51 -25.59
CA LYS A 135 21.92 15.70 -24.37
C LYS A 135 21.86 14.43 -23.51
N GLY A 136 21.74 13.26 -24.12
CA GLY A 136 21.73 11.97 -23.40
C GLY A 136 23.09 11.58 -22.82
N GLY A 137 24.20 11.99 -23.44
CA GLY A 137 25.56 11.79 -22.93
C GLY A 137 25.84 12.58 -21.65
N LEU A 138 25.37 13.82 -21.58
CA LEU A 138 25.48 14.70 -20.40
C LEU A 138 24.69 14.17 -19.19
N ALA A 139 23.55 13.52 -19.42
CA ALA A 139 22.70 12.98 -18.35
C ALA A 139 23.27 11.72 -17.66
N ARG A 140 24.29 11.06 -18.23
CA ARG A 140 24.95 9.88 -17.63
C ARG A 140 26.18 10.18 -16.80
N GLN A 141 26.57 11.45 -16.69
CA GLN A 141 27.76 11.89 -15.95
C GLN A 141 27.44 12.62 -14.65
N GLN A 142 26.20 12.54 -14.15
CA GLN A 142 25.79 13.07 -12.85
C GLN A 142 25.34 11.95 -11.92
#